data_AF-A0A239DIK9-F1
#
_entry.id   AF-A0A239DIK9-F1
#
_cell.length_a   1.000
_cell.length_b   1.000
_cell.length_c   1.000
_cell.angle_alpha   90.00
_cell.angle_beta   90.00
_cell.angle_gamma   90.00
#
_symmetry.space_group_name_H-M   'P 1'
#
loop_
_entity.id
_entity.type
_entity.pdbx_description
1 polymer ?
#
loop_
_entity_poly.entity_id
_entity_poly.type
_entity_poly.pdbx_seq_one_letter_code
_entity_poly.pdbx_strand_id
1 'polypeptide(L)'
;MHLPRTGQNRSEASIRQRRNKLISDKATNSSKPCVISGCDRHRYCVSTYCNTHAQRYRRYGRAKGPLPTEGELRSIEGAFKEWLDQDHLATDQQRQAFKLAWASGQKTITTNPAFALPFFRLEGNEGFTRQAKGWVILSHYFHVQRHSLSDAMLRLMAVRVWTEFFWQMPEGRRGLTKERNYFVHTWAGYYVLRNSGFTKSKTEEKIIGWERPWYISDDPARNRPKPITEKTIKKVGLTPFKAGPIVRAIGKELQGAVDHAMGTTWINDARLLKRAADALGQPHHK
;
A
#
# COMPACT_ATOMS: atom_id res chain seq x y z
N MET A 1 -14.62 -43.73 35.32
CA MET A 1 -13.61 -44.18 34.32
C MET A 1 -12.75 -43.00 33.91
N HIS A 2 -11.52 -42.92 34.41
CA HIS A 2 -10.53 -41.93 33.97
C HIS A 2 -9.55 -42.61 33.01
N LEU A 3 -9.48 -42.13 31.77
CA LEU A 3 -8.46 -42.55 30.80
C LEU A 3 -7.10 -41.99 31.24
N PRO A 4 -6.02 -42.80 31.25
CA PRO A 4 -4.69 -42.33 31.62
C PRO A 4 -4.13 -41.42 30.52
N ARG A 5 -3.75 -40.19 30.89
CA ARG A 5 -2.93 -39.31 30.05
C ARG A 5 -1.52 -39.90 29.97
N THR A 6 -1.18 -40.55 28.86
CA THR A 6 0.18 -40.97 28.53
C THR A 6 1.01 -39.76 28.07
N GLY A 7 1.42 -38.93 29.02
CA GLY A 7 2.53 -38.00 28.82
C GLY A 7 3.85 -38.77 28.79
N GLN A 8 4.23 -39.33 27.64
CA GLN A 8 5.56 -39.92 27.47
C GLN A 8 6.61 -38.80 27.57
N ASN A 9 7.19 -38.62 28.76
CA ASN A 9 8.39 -37.82 28.94
C ASN A 9 9.52 -38.46 28.13
N ARG A 10 10.06 -37.72 27.18
CA ARG A 10 11.18 -38.19 26.33
C ARG A 10 12.41 -38.37 27.21
N SER A 11 13.18 -39.44 26.97
CA SER A 11 14.45 -39.67 27.67
C SER A 11 15.44 -38.53 27.41
N GLU A 12 16.33 -38.26 28.37
CA GLU A 12 17.38 -37.25 28.23
C GLU A 12 18.27 -37.49 27.00
N ALA A 13 18.53 -38.75 26.67
CA ALA A 13 19.25 -39.15 25.47
C ALA A 13 18.54 -38.70 24.19
N SER A 14 17.21 -38.87 24.11
CA SER A 14 16.39 -38.40 22.98
C SER A 14 16.39 -36.87 22.86
N ILE A 15 16.32 -36.16 24.01
CA ILE A 15 16.40 -34.70 24.06
C ILE A 15 17.77 -34.22 23.57
N ARG A 16 18.86 -34.83 24.04
CA ARG A 16 20.24 -34.52 23.65
C ARG A 16 20.46 -34.78 22.16
N GLN A 17 20.01 -35.91 21.63
CA GLN A 17 20.11 -36.25 20.21
C GLN A 17 19.37 -35.22 19.33
N ARG A 18 18.15 -34.81 19.73
CA ARG A 18 17.37 -33.80 18.99
C ARG A 18 18.03 -32.42 19.04
N ARG A 19 18.62 -32.05 20.17
CA ARG A 19 19.37 -30.80 20.33
C ARG A 19 20.61 -30.78 19.44
N ASN A 20 21.37 -31.87 19.40
CA ASN A 20 22.55 -32.01 18.54
C ASN A 20 22.16 -31.94 17.05
N LYS A 21 21.07 -32.62 16.67
CA LYS A 21 20.51 -32.52 15.32
C LYS A 21 20.13 -31.08 14.95
N LEU A 22 19.39 -30.40 15.82
CA LEU A 22 19.03 -28.98 15.62
C LEU A 22 20.26 -28.07 15.49
N ILE A 23 21.33 -28.31 16.27
CA ILE A 23 22.57 -27.53 16.16
C ILE A 23 23.24 -27.78 14.79
N SER A 24 23.33 -29.04 14.37
CA SER A 24 23.87 -29.42 13.06
C SER A 24 23.06 -28.83 11.90
N ASP A 25 21.73 -28.92 11.98
CA ASP A 25 20.81 -28.37 10.97
C ASP A 25 20.95 -26.84 10.89
N LYS A 26 21.08 -26.15 12.03
CA LYS A 26 21.32 -24.70 12.06
C LYS A 26 22.66 -24.33 11.43
N ALA A 27 23.73 -25.04 11.77
CA ALA A 27 25.06 -24.79 11.22
C ALA A 27 25.04 -24.95 9.69
N THR A 28 24.50 -26.07 9.21
CA THR A 28 24.37 -26.38 7.77
C THR A 28 23.48 -25.39 7.03
N ASN A 29 22.41 -24.91 7.66
CA ASN A 29 21.50 -23.98 7.02
C ASN A 29 22.03 -22.55 7.04
N SER A 30 22.82 -22.16 8.04
CA SER A 30 23.36 -20.80 8.18
C SER A 30 24.37 -20.38 7.12
N SER A 31 24.89 -21.31 6.31
CA SER A 31 25.74 -20.99 5.16
C SER A 31 24.96 -20.86 3.85
N LYS A 32 23.67 -21.18 3.83
CA LYS A 32 22.84 -21.11 2.62
C LYS A 32 22.29 -19.69 2.42
N PRO A 33 22.14 -19.23 1.17
CA PRO A 33 21.56 -17.91 0.88
C PRO A 33 20.06 -17.88 1.22
N CYS A 34 19.57 -16.70 1.61
CA CYS A 34 18.14 -16.45 1.82
C CYS A 34 17.35 -16.75 0.53
N VAL A 35 16.15 -17.33 0.65
CA VAL A 35 15.27 -17.63 -0.50
C VAL A 35 14.65 -16.38 -1.15
N ILE A 36 14.82 -15.19 -0.57
CA ILE A 36 14.26 -13.95 -1.12
C ILE A 36 15.18 -13.47 -2.24
N SER A 37 14.65 -13.36 -3.45
CA SER A 37 15.37 -12.83 -4.61
C SER A 37 15.98 -11.45 -4.30
N GLY A 38 17.26 -11.26 -4.63
CA GLY A 38 18.00 -10.04 -4.32
C GLY A 38 18.46 -9.87 -2.87
N CYS A 39 18.25 -10.87 -2.00
CA CYS A 39 18.80 -10.87 -0.65
C CYS A 39 20.09 -11.70 -0.58
N ASP A 40 21.21 -11.02 -0.35
CA ASP A 40 22.56 -11.57 -0.19
C ASP A 40 22.83 -12.17 1.21
N ARG A 41 21.91 -11.99 2.15
CA ARG A 41 22.06 -12.46 3.53
C ARG A 41 21.89 -13.97 3.65
N HIS A 42 22.64 -14.56 4.57
CA HIS A 42 22.51 -15.97 4.91
C HIS A 42 21.25 -16.29 5.71
N ARG A 43 20.79 -17.53 5.61
CA ARG A 43 19.62 -18.04 6.34
C ARG A 43 19.85 -18.05 7.86
N TYR A 44 18.77 -17.91 8.60
CA TYR A 44 18.77 -17.88 10.05
C TYR A 44 18.18 -19.17 10.63
N CYS A 45 18.92 -19.79 11.56
CA CYS A 45 18.47 -20.97 12.27
C CYS A 45 18.09 -22.09 11.28
N VAL A 46 16.94 -22.73 11.44
CA VAL A 46 16.38 -23.73 10.50
C VAL A 46 15.44 -23.11 9.46
N SER A 47 15.38 -21.78 9.36
CA SER A 47 14.49 -21.09 8.42
C SER A 47 15.10 -21.03 7.02
N THR A 48 14.27 -21.07 5.98
CA THR A 48 14.71 -20.76 4.61
C THR A 48 15.02 -19.26 4.38
N TYR A 49 14.83 -18.43 5.41
CA TYR A 49 15.02 -16.98 5.36
C TYR A 49 16.17 -16.53 6.26
N CYS A 50 16.78 -15.39 5.91
CA CYS A 50 17.63 -14.64 6.85
C CYS A 50 16.81 -14.15 8.06
N ASN A 51 17.47 -13.75 9.15
CA ASN A 51 16.79 -13.39 10.40
C ASN A 51 15.71 -12.31 10.18
N THR A 52 16.05 -11.27 9.41
CA THR A 52 15.12 -10.17 9.08
C THR A 52 13.88 -10.66 8.33
N HIS A 53 14.06 -11.50 7.30
CA HIS A 53 12.95 -12.03 6.51
C HIS A 53 12.14 -13.09 7.28
N ALA A 54 12.79 -13.89 8.13
CA ALA A 54 12.13 -14.84 9.01
C ALA A 54 11.22 -14.13 10.02
N GLN A 55 11.69 -13.03 10.62
CA GLN A 55 10.90 -12.21 11.53
C GLN A 55 9.73 -11.54 10.82
N ARG A 56 9.94 -10.96 9.62
CA ARG A 56 8.86 -10.38 8.81
C ARG A 56 7.82 -11.42 8.44
N TYR A 57 8.25 -12.58 7.94
CA TYR A 57 7.34 -13.68 7.61
C TYR A 57 6.51 -14.07 8.82
N ARG A 58 7.15 -14.38 9.97
CA ARG A 58 6.43 -14.79 11.20
C ARG A 58 5.43 -13.76 11.71
N ARG A 59 5.67 -12.48 11.43
CA ARG A 59 4.85 -11.38 11.92
C ARG A 59 3.71 -11.02 10.95
N TYR A 60 3.95 -11.09 9.65
CA TYR A 60 3.07 -10.49 8.65
C TYR A 60 2.67 -11.46 7.51
N GLY A 61 3.31 -12.61 7.37
CA GLY A 61 3.18 -13.45 6.17
C GLY A 61 4.09 -12.98 5.04
N ARG A 62 4.01 -13.66 3.89
CA ARG A 62 4.79 -13.31 2.68
C ARG A 62 4.13 -13.77 1.41
N ALA A 63 4.60 -13.23 0.29
CA ALA A 63 4.40 -13.82 -1.01
C ALA A 63 5.12 -15.19 -1.13
N LYS A 64 4.46 -16.18 -1.73
CA LYS A 64 5.02 -17.50 -2.06
C LYS A 64 6.17 -17.39 -3.07
N GLY A 65 6.15 -16.37 -3.91
CA GLY A 65 7.16 -16.06 -4.93
C GLY A 65 7.74 -14.64 -4.77
N PRO A 66 8.33 -14.08 -5.85
CA PRO A 66 8.73 -12.67 -5.86
C PRO A 66 7.53 -11.75 -5.61
N LEU A 67 7.81 -10.51 -5.22
CA LEU A 67 6.80 -9.46 -5.14
C LEU A 67 6.23 -9.16 -6.54
N PRO A 68 4.99 -8.65 -6.65
CA PRO A 68 4.40 -8.41 -7.95
C PRO A 68 5.24 -7.41 -8.75
N THR A 69 5.53 -7.77 -9.98
CA THR A 69 6.15 -6.88 -10.95
C THR A 69 5.13 -5.87 -11.48
N GLU A 70 5.62 -4.73 -11.99
CA GLU A 70 4.74 -3.74 -12.64
C GLU A 70 4.03 -4.33 -13.87
N GLY A 71 4.66 -5.25 -14.59
CA GLY A 71 4.08 -5.95 -15.73
C GLY A 71 2.90 -6.83 -15.31
N GLU A 72 3.09 -7.68 -14.30
CA GLU A 72 2.01 -8.54 -13.77
C GLU A 72 0.82 -7.72 -13.29
N LEU A 73 1.06 -6.62 -12.56
CA LEU A 73 -0.03 -5.77 -12.09
C LEU A 73 -0.78 -5.10 -13.24
N ARG A 74 -0.08 -4.65 -14.30
CA ARG A 74 -0.72 -4.10 -15.50
C ARG A 74 -1.53 -5.16 -16.26
N SER A 75 -1.07 -6.40 -16.32
CA SER A 75 -1.82 -7.50 -16.94
C SER A 75 -3.12 -7.77 -16.17
N ILE A 76 -3.08 -7.80 -14.84
CA ILE A 76 -4.28 -7.95 -14.00
C ILE A 76 -5.22 -6.74 -14.19
N GLU A 77 -4.69 -5.51 -14.23
CA GLU A 77 -5.48 -4.31 -14.51
C GLU A 77 -6.20 -4.39 -15.87
N GLY A 78 -5.54 -4.93 -16.90
CA GLY A 78 -6.15 -5.20 -18.20
C GLY A 78 -7.30 -6.20 -18.09
N ALA A 79 -7.06 -7.34 -17.43
CA ALA A 79 -8.09 -8.35 -17.19
C ALA A 79 -9.30 -7.80 -16.42
N PHE A 80 -9.09 -6.86 -15.52
CA PHE A 80 -10.17 -6.20 -14.79
C PHE A 80 -10.98 -5.26 -15.65
N LYS A 81 -10.34 -4.47 -16.51
CA LYS A 81 -11.04 -3.60 -17.45
C LYS A 81 -11.97 -4.44 -18.34
N GLU A 82 -11.46 -5.54 -18.89
CA GLU A 82 -12.27 -6.47 -19.68
C GLU A 82 -13.42 -7.10 -18.88
N TRP A 83 -13.16 -7.57 -17.65
CA TRP A 83 -14.19 -8.14 -16.78
C TRP A 83 -15.28 -7.12 -16.44
N LEU A 84 -14.90 -5.88 -16.12
CA LEU A 84 -15.85 -4.79 -15.84
C LEU A 84 -16.73 -4.52 -17.06
N ASP A 85 -16.14 -4.46 -18.25
CA ASP A 85 -16.85 -4.13 -19.48
C ASP A 85 -17.77 -5.25 -19.99
N GLN A 86 -17.34 -6.52 -19.85
CA GLN A 86 -18.01 -7.67 -20.47
C GLN A 86 -18.89 -8.47 -19.50
N ASP A 87 -18.42 -8.69 -18.26
CA ASP A 87 -19.02 -9.68 -17.36
C ASP A 87 -19.76 -9.04 -16.17
N HIS A 88 -19.22 -7.94 -15.64
CA HIS A 88 -19.76 -7.31 -14.43
C HIS A 88 -20.81 -6.23 -14.73
N LEU A 89 -20.60 -5.45 -15.80
CA LEU A 89 -21.48 -4.36 -16.21
C LEU A 89 -22.05 -4.66 -17.61
N ALA A 90 -22.79 -5.76 -17.71
CA ALA A 90 -23.30 -6.29 -18.97
C ALA A 90 -24.33 -5.37 -19.65
N THR A 91 -25.03 -4.52 -18.89
CA THR A 91 -26.02 -3.57 -19.44
C THR A 91 -25.58 -2.11 -19.32
N ASP A 92 -26.06 -1.26 -20.22
CA ASP A 92 -25.76 0.18 -20.17
C ASP A 92 -26.27 0.84 -18.87
N GLN A 93 -27.37 0.35 -18.30
CA GLN A 93 -27.88 0.82 -17.01
C GLN A 93 -26.92 0.47 -15.87
N GLN A 94 -26.36 -0.76 -15.85
CA GLN A 94 -25.35 -1.16 -14.86
C GLN A 94 -24.09 -0.32 -15.02
N ARG A 95 -23.63 -0.09 -16.27
CA ARG A 95 -22.48 0.77 -16.55
C ARG A 95 -22.71 2.19 -16.06
N GLN A 96 -23.91 2.75 -16.23
CA GLN A 96 -24.24 4.09 -15.77
C GLN A 96 -24.33 4.17 -14.24
N ALA A 97 -24.99 3.20 -13.59
CA ALA A 97 -25.06 3.13 -12.13
C ALA A 97 -23.67 2.99 -11.51
N PHE A 98 -22.83 2.14 -12.11
CA PHE A 98 -21.43 2.01 -11.74
C PHE A 98 -20.66 3.32 -11.93
N LYS A 99 -20.77 3.99 -13.07
CA LYS A 99 -20.13 5.30 -13.29
C LYS A 99 -20.55 6.32 -12.23
N LEU A 100 -21.82 6.32 -11.81
CA LEU A 100 -22.32 7.21 -10.76
C LEU A 100 -21.76 6.82 -9.37
N ALA A 101 -21.76 5.54 -9.01
CA ALA A 101 -21.20 5.05 -7.75
C ALA A 101 -19.69 5.27 -7.69
N TRP A 102 -18.99 5.01 -8.80
CA TRP A 102 -17.57 5.28 -8.97
C TRP A 102 -17.29 6.78 -8.85
N ALA A 103 -18.03 7.65 -9.56
CA ALA A 103 -17.91 9.10 -9.44
C ALA A 103 -18.22 9.60 -8.01
N SER A 104 -19.15 8.97 -7.30
CA SER A 104 -19.45 9.26 -5.90
C SER A 104 -18.31 8.83 -4.95
N GLY A 105 -17.74 7.65 -5.17
CA GLY A 105 -16.53 7.20 -4.46
C GLY A 105 -15.35 8.13 -4.75
N GLN A 106 -15.21 8.60 -5.99
CA GLN A 106 -14.24 9.62 -6.36
C GLN A 106 -14.50 10.93 -5.59
N LYS A 107 -15.74 11.42 -5.56
CA LYS A 107 -16.14 12.60 -4.80
C LYS A 107 -15.77 12.49 -3.32
N THR A 108 -16.01 11.33 -2.71
CA THR A 108 -15.69 11.05 -1.31
C THR A 108 -14.20 11.19 -1.01
N ILE A 109 -13.34 10.85 -1.98
CA ILE A 109 -11.90 11.05 -1.88
C ILE A 109 -11.52 12.52 -2.16
N THR A 110 -12.15 13.16 -3.17
CA THR A 110 -11.78 14.51 -3.65
C THR A 110 -12.34 15.66 -2.81
N THR A 111 -13.36 15.46 -1.96
CA THR A 111 -13.89 16.52 -1.09
C THR A 111 -12.92 16.96 0.01
N ASN A 112 -11.74 16.38 0.09
CA ASN A 112 -10.69 16.77 1.02
C ASN A 112 -9.75 17.85 0.45
N PRO A 113 -9.29 18.78 1.31
CA PRO A 113 -8.98 20.15 0.94
C PRO A 113 -7.63 20.24 0.21
N ALA A 114 -7.67 20.04 -1.10
CA ALA A 114 -6.53 20.27 -1.99
C ALA A 114 -5.98 21.71 -1.92
N PHE A 115 -6.66 22.63 -1.23
CA PHE A 115 -6.27 24.05 -1.15
C PHE A 115 -5.83 24.55 0.23
N ALA A 116 -5.91 23.74 1.30
CA ALA A 116 -5.64 24.24 2.66
C ALA A 116 -4.28 23.86 3.25
N LEU A 117 -3.63 22.78 2.76
CA LEU A 117 -2.36 22.31 3.30
C LEU A 117 -1.21 22.51 2.32
N PRO A 118 -0.31 23.48 2.59
CA PRO A 118 0.91 23.64 1.82
C PRO A 118 1.77 22.38 1.85
N PHE A 119 2.43 22.07 0.73
CA PHE A 119 3.19 20.84 0.55
C PHE A 119 4.33 20.63 1.56
N PHE A 120 4.93 21.71 2.10
CA PHE A 120 5.94 21.60 3.16
C PHE A 120 5.37 21.02 4.46
N ARG A 121 4.05 21.15 4.72
CA ARG A 121 3.39 20.60 5.92
C ARG A 121 3.23 19.07 5.89
N LEU A 122 3.54 18.47 4.74
CA LEU A 122 3.69 17.01 4.64
C LEU A 122 4.93 16.54 5.40
N GLU A 123 5.91 17.42 5.63
CA GLU A 123 7.05 17.19 6.50
C GLU A 123 6.67 17.30 7.99
N GLY A 124 7.59 16.86 8.85
CA GLY A 124 7.46 17.12 10.29
C GLY A 124 6.25 16.48 10.99
N ASN A 125 6.06 16.91 12.23
CA ASN A 125 4.97 16.52 13.11
C ASN A 125 4.06 17.73 13.36
N GLU A 126 3.65 18.41 12.29
CA GLU A 126 2.83 19.64 12.35
C GLU A 126 1.37 19.40 12.79
N GLY A 127 1.13 18.38 13.63
CA GLY A 127 -0.21 18.04 14.13
C GLY A 127 -1.16 17.39 13.12
N PHE A 128 -0.83 17.37 11.82
CA PHE A 128 -1.68 16.71 10.82
C PHE A 128 -1.70 15.19 10.96
N THR A 129 -2.90 14.63 10.87
CA THR A 129 -3.08 13.18 10.84
C THR A 129 -2.45 12.58 9.58
N ARG A 130 -2.04 11.32 9.67
CA ARG A 130 -1.51 10.56 8.52
C ARG A 130 -2.51 10.48 7.37
N GLN A 131 -3.80 10.44 7.70
CA GLN A 131 -4.90 10.44 6.74
C GLN A 131 -4.97 11.76 5.98
N ALA A 132 -4.94 12.90 6.68
CA ALA A 132 -4.92 14.22 6.04
C ALA A 132 -3.71 14.38 5.10
N LYS A 133 -2.52 13.93 5.53
CA LYS A 133 -1.33 13.93 4.66
C LYS A 133 -1.49 13.01 3.44
N GLY A 134 -2.14 11.86 3.62
CA GLY A 134 -2.46 10.92 2.53
C GLY A 134 -3.43 11.54 1.52
N TRP A 135 -4.46 12.25 1.98
CA TRP A 135 -5.39 12.96 1.11
C TRP A 135 -4.71 14.02 0.25
N VAL A 136 -3.80 14.82 0.81
CA VAL A 136 -3.04 15.82 0.01
C VAL A 136 -2.26 15.14 -1.11
N ILE A 137 -1.60 14.01 -0.82
CA ILE A 137 -0.82 13.26 -1.83
C ILE A 137 -1.72 12.67 -2.91
N LEU A 138 -2.85 12.09 -2.50
CA LEU A 138 -3.82 11.50 -3.40
C LEU A 138 -4.49 12.56 -4.29
N SER A 139 -4.84 13.73 -3.74
CA SER A 139 -5.36 14.85 -4.52
C SER A 139 -4.33 15.38 -5.53
N HIS A 140 -3.05 15.50 -5.13
CA HIS A 140 -2.00 15.93 -6.04
C HIS A 140 -1.76 14.96 -7.21
N TYR A 141 -1.85 13.65 -6.93
CA TYR A 141 -1.82 12.61 -7.97
C TYR A 141 -2.91 12.84 -9.04
N PHE A 142 -4.11 13.30 -8.68
CA PHE A 142 -5.14 13.66 -9.66
C PHE A 142 -4.83 14.93 -10.44
N HIS A 143 -4.20 15.92 -9.80
CA HIS A 143 -3.99 17.23 -10.40
C HIS A 143 -2.87 17.26 -11.47
N VAL A 144 -1.79 16.49 -11.30
CA VAL A 144 -0.55 16.75 -12.05
C VAL A 144 -0.30 15.82 -13.26
N GLN A 145 -0.90 14.63 -13.37
CA GLN A 145 -0.30 13.59 -14.25
C GLN A 145 -1.15 12.87 -15.30
N ARG A 146 -2.38 13.29 -15.63
CA ARG A 146 -3.26 12.50 -16.54
C ARG A 146 -3.55 11.07 -16.04
N HIS A 147 -3.23 10.77 -14.79
CA HIS A 147 -3.58 9.52 -14.14
C HIS A 147 -4.89 9.71 -13.39
N SER A 148 -5.84 8.82 -13.65
CA SER A 148 -7.17 8.90 -13.04
C SER A 148 -7.18 8.23 -11.67
N LEU A 149 -8.08 8.66 -10.78
CA LEU A 149 -8.40 7.92 -9.57
C LEU A 149 -8.78 6.48 -9.88
N SER A 150 -9.43 6.26 -11.02
CA SER A 150 -9.74 4.93 -11.51
C SER A 150 -8.50 4.05 -11.66
N ASP A 151 -7.37 4.60 -12.13
CA ASP A 151 -6.12 3.84 -12.25
C ASP A 151 -5.55 3.45 -10.88
N ALA A 152 -5.62 4.35 -9.89
CA ALA A 152 -5.18 4.04 -8.53
C ALA A 152 -6.07 2.97 -7.86
N MET A 153 -7.37 3.02 -8.12
CA MET A 153 -8.33 2.01 -7.66
C MET A 153 -8.10 0.66 -8.33
N LEU A 154 -7.90 0.63 -9.66
CA LEU A 154 -7.56 -0.59 -10.39
C LEU A 154 -6.25 -1.20 -9.89
N ARG A 155 -5.23 -0.36 -9.60
CA ARG A 155 -3.99 -0.83 -8.97
C ARG A 155 -4.23 -1.48 -7.62
N LEU A 156 -5.07 -0.88 -6.77
CA LEU A 156 -5.43 -1.47 -5.49
C LEU A 156 -6.10 -2.83 -5.67
N MET A 157 -7.08 -2.90 -6.59
CA MET A 157 -7.77 -4.14 -6.88
C MET A 157 -6.77 -5.20 -7.39
N ALA A 158 -5.82 -4.81 -8.26
CA ALA A 158 -4.90 -5.72 -8.92
C ALA A 158 -3.94 -6.34 -7.91
N VAL A 159 -3.41 -5.51 -7.01
CA VAL A 159 -2.62 -5.98 -5.86
C VAL A 159 -3.45 -6.91 -4.98
N ARG A 160 -4.73 -6.60 -4.75
CA ARG A 160 -5.60 -7.47 -3.94
C ARG A 160 -5.79 -8.84 -4.58
N VAL A 161 -6.13 -8.93 -5.86
CA VAL A 161 -6.26 -10.23 -6.54
C VAL A 161 -4.92 -10.96 -6.59
N TRP A 162 -3.82 -10.26 -6.86
CA TRP A 162 -2.50 -10.86 -6.80
C TRP A 162 -2.23 -11.50 -5.42
N THR A 163 -2.63 -10.84 -4.32
CA THR A 163 -2.47 -11.43 -2.98
C THR A 163 -3.30 -12.69 -2.76
N GLU A 164 -4.41 -12.90 -3.48
CA GLU A 164 -5.18 -14.13 -3.34
C GLU A 164 -4.42 -15.34 -3.91
N PHE A 165 -3.69 -15.16 -5.01
CA PHE A 165 -2.87 -16.22 -5.60
C PHE A 165 -1.55 -16.47 -4.83
N PHE A 166 -0.85 -15.38 -4.50
CA PHE A 166 0.54 -15.48 -4.07
C PHE A 166 0.75 -15.26 -2.58
N TRP A 167 -0.18 -14.66 -1.83
CA TRP A 167 0.05 -14.38 -0.41
C TRP A 167 -0.24 -15.59 0.48
N GLN A 168 0.71 -15.92 1.35
CA GLN A 168 0.57 -16.98 2.34
C GLN A 168 0.81 -16.46 3.76
N MET A 169 -0.12 -16.78 4.65
CA MET A 169 0.06 -16.55 6.08
C MET A 169 0.96 -17.62 6.71
N PRO A 170 1.69 -17.27 7.77
CA PRO A 170 2.41 -18.28 8.55
C PRO A 170 1.43 -19.25 9.17
N GLU A 171 1.83 -20.52 9.23
CA GLU A 171 1.06 -21.58 9.88
C GLU A 171 0.67 -21.18 11.32
N GLY A 172 -0.58 -21.45 11.70
CA GLY A 172 -1.11 -21.17 13.03
C GLY A 172 -1.36 -19.69 13.37
N ARG A 173 -1.10 -18.75 12.45
CA ARG A 173 -1.41 -17.33 12.66
C ARG A 173 -2.83 -16.97 12.21
N ARG A 174 -3.54 -16.23 13.07
CA ARG A 174 -4.85 -15.62 12.76
C ARG A 174 -4.66 -14.20 12.21
N GLY A 175 -5.69 -13.65 11.58
CA GLY A 175 -5.68 -12.27 11.07
C GLY A 175 -5.24 -12.11 9.61
N LEU A 176 -5.43 -13.14 8.77
CA LEU A 176 -5.14 -13.14 7.33
C LEU A 176 -5.62 -11.86 6.64
N THR A 177 -6.88 -11.47 6.85
CA THR A 177 -7.48 -10.29 6.23
C THR A 177 -6.74 -9.00 6.58
N LYS A 178 -6.35 -8.83 7.84
CA LYS A 178 -5.66 -7.62 8.31
C LYS A 178 -4.28 -7.49 7.65
N GLU A 179 -3.52 -8.58 7.60
CA GLU A 179 -2.17 -8.56 7.03
C GLU A 179 -2.19 -8.43 5.50
N ARG A 180 -3.15 -9.08 4.83
CA ARG A 180 -3.41 -8.85 3.40
C ARG A 180 -3.77 -7.39 3.14
N ASN A 181 -4.70 -6.82 3.89
CA ASN A 181 -5.06 -5.41 3.75
C ASN A 181 -3.83 -4.51 3.96
N TYR A 182 -3.01 -4.79 4.98
CA TYR A 182 -1.79 -4.03 5.23
C TYR A 182 -0.82 -4.07 4.02
N PHE A 183 -0.62 -5.25 3.43
CA PHE A 183 0.18 -5.41 2.21
C PHE A 183 -0.41 -4.63 1.04
N VAL A 184 -1.70 -4.83 0.76
CA VAL A 184 -2.43 -4.21 -0.35
C VAL A 184 -2.40 -2.69 -0.25
N HIS A 185 -2.73 -2.14 0.93
CA HIS A 185 -2.69 -0.69 1.18
C HIS A 185 -1.30 -0.11 0.99
N THR A 186 -0.27 -0.84 1.42
CA THR A 186 1.11 -0.40 1.29
C THR A 186 1.51 -0.31 -0.19
N TRP A 187 1.22 -1.33 -0.98
CA TRP A 187 1.58 -1.37 -2.40
C TRP A 187 0.78 -0.38 -3.25
N ALA A 188 -0.54 -0.30 -3.04
CA ALA A 188 -1.39 0.66 -3.74
C ALA A 188 -0.99 2.11 -3.41
N GLY A 189 -0.73 2.41 -2.14
CA GLY A 189 -0.29 3.75 -1.74
C GLY A 189 1.11 4.11 -2.26
N TYR A 190 2.02 3.14 -2.39
CA TYR A 190 3.34 3.39 -3.01
C TYR A 190 3.20 3.75 -4.48
N TYR A 191 2.30 3.10 -5.20
CA TYR A 191 1.99 3.44 -6.58
C TYR A 191 1.53 4.90 -6.69
N VAL A 192 0.57 5.33 -5.87
CA VAL A 192 0.13 6.73 -5.84
C VAL A 192 1.28 7.67 -5.50
N LEU A 193 2.03 7.39 -4.44
CA LEU A 193 3.15 8.25 -4.02
C LEU A 193 4.19 8.41 -5.13
N ARG A 194 4.56 7.32 -5.83
CA ARG A 194 5.54 7.33 -6.93
C ARG A 194 5.09 8.18 -8.11
N ASN A 195 3.80 8.14 -8.44
CA ASN A 195 3.21 8.85 -9.59
C ASN A 195 2.60 10.20 -9.21
N SER A 196 2.57 10.55 -7.93
CA SER A 196 2.03 11.84 -7.49
C SER A 196 2.91 13.03 -7.86
N GLY A 197 4.17 12.82 -8.26
CA GLY A 197 5.11 13.91 -8.51
C GLY A 197 5.75 14.47 -7.24
N PHE A 198 5.43 13.93 -6.06
CA PHE A 198 6.22 14.12 -4.83
C PHE A 198 7.59 13.43 -4.96
N THR A 199 8.43 13.97 -5.84
CA THR A 199 9.86 13.66 -5.86
C THR A 199 10.53 14.35 -4.68
N LYS A 200 11.65 13.82 -4.19
CA LYS A 200 12.42 14.37 -3.05
C LYS A 200 13.02 15.77 -3.30
N SER A 201 12.55 16.49 -4.31
CA SER A 201 13.26 17.63 -4.86
C SER A 201 12.28 18.64 -5.44
N LYS A 202 11.99 19.64 -4.61
CA LYS A 202 11.50 20.98 -4.92
C LYS A 202 9.98 21.11 -5.01
N THR A 203 9.48 22.01 -4.17
CA THR A 203 8.21 22.69 -4.37
C THR A 203 8.52 24.16 -4.60
N GLU A 204 7.90 24.78 -5.62
CA GLU A 204 7.89 26.23 -5.78
C GLU A 204 6.69 26.78 -4.99
N GLU A 205 6.96 27.67 -4.04
CA GLU A 205 5.91 28.33 -3.26
C GLU A 205 5.69 29.74 -3.82
N LYS A 206 4.43 30.14 -4.02
CA LYS A 206 4.05 31.55 -4.08
C LYS A 206 3.39 31.87 -2.74
N ILE A 207 4.14 32.46 -1.83
CA ILE A 207 3.55 32.96 -0.59
C ILE A 207 2.78 34.23 -0.97
N ILE A 208 1.48 34.27 -0.69
CA ILE A 208 0.70 35.52 -0.70
C ILE A 208 0.49 35.88 0.78
N GLY A 209 1.49 36.54 1.36
CA GLY A 209 1.37 37.13 2.69
C GLY A 209 0.87 38.56 2.58
N TRP A 210 0.43 39.17 3.68
CA TRP A 210 0.25 40.62 3.77
C TRP A 210 1.26 41.13 4.79
N GLU A 211 2.12 42.06 4.40
CA GLU A 211 3.01 42.71 5.35
C GLU A 211 2.14 43.50 6.33
N ARG A 212 2.24 43.21 7.64
CA ARG A 212 1.61 44.06 8.65
C ARG A 212 2.28 45.43 8.55
N PRO A 213 1.56 46.52 8.27
CA PRO A 213 2.19 47.82 8.21
C PRO A 213 2.64 48.17 9.63
N TRP A 214 3.94 48.07 9.90
CA TRP A 214 4.55 48.91 10.93
C TRP A 214 4.40 50.32 10.41
N TYR A 215 3.69 51.19 11.14
CA TYR A 215 3.37 52.56 10.73
C TYR A 215 4.57 53.21 10.00
N ILE A 216 4.43 53.44 8.69
CA ILE A 216 5.55 53.88 7.83
C ILE A 216 5.54 55.40 7.67
N SER A 217 4.36 56.04 7.67
CA SER A 217 4.19 57.47 7.40
C SER A 217 2.80 57.98 7.82
N ASP A 218 2.62 59.30 7.98
CA ASP A 218 1.31 59.89 8.31
C ASP A 218 0.30 59.86 7.14
N ASP A 219 0.75 59.62 5.91
CA ASP A 219 -0.13 59.41 4.73
C ASP A 219 -0.85 58.04 4.82
N PRO A 220 -2.18 58.01 4.99
CA PRO A 220 -2.96 56.78 5.15
C PRO A 220 -2.87 55.82 3.96
N ALA A 221 -2.57 56.33 2.75
CA ALA A 221 -2.45 55.49 1.57
C ALA A 221 -1.19 54.60 1.61
N ARG A 222 -0.12 55.06 2.28
CA ARG A 222 1.17 54.36 2.36
C ARG A 222 1.22 53.28 3.44
N ASN A 223 0.33 53.36 4.44
CA ASN A 223 0.18 52.35 5.49
C ASN A 223 -0.78 51.20 5.10
N ARG A 224 -1.25 51.13 3.85
CA ARG A 224 -2.10 50.03 3.41
C ARG A 224 -1.29 48.72 3.37
N PRO A 225 -1.84 47.59 3.86
CA PRO A 225 -1.18 46.29 3.74
C PRO A 225 -0.84 46.01 2.28
N LYS A 226 0.41 45.63 1.99
CA LYS A 226 0.83 45.18 0.65
C LYS A 226 0.98 43.66 0.64
N PRO A 227 0.60 42.98 -0.44
CA PRO A 227 0.82 41.55 -0.54
C PRO A 227 2.32 41.28 -0.74
N ILE A 228 2.91 40.51 0.18
CA ILE A 228 4.24 39.92 -0.01
C ILE A 228 4.06 38.78 -1.01
N THR A 229 4.65 38.91 -2.19
CA THR A 229 4.67 37.89 -3.25
C THR A 229 6.06 37.25 -3.34
N GLU A 230 6.55 36.70 -2.24
CA GLU A 230 7.82 35.97 -2.24
C GLU A 230 7.66 34.59 -2.85
N LYS A 231 8.50 34.30 -3.85
CA LYS A 231 8.66 32.97 -4.40
C LYS A 231 9.78 32.25 -3.65
N THR A 232 9.43 31.38 -2.73
CA THR A 232 10.41 30.60 -1.97
C THR A 232 10.49 29.20 -2.54
N ILE A 233 11.66 28.81 -3.07
CA ILE A 233 11.89 27.44 -3.55
C ILE A 233 12.48 26.64 -2.40
N LYS A 234 11.66 25.78 -1.77
CA LYS A 234 12.14 24.84 -0.74
C LYS A 234 12.23 23.43 -1.30
N LYS A 235 13.33 22.74 -1.00
CA LYS A 235 13.50 21.31 -1.29
C LYS A 235 12.75 20.52 -0.23
N VAL A 236 11.58 19.99 -0.58
CA VAL A 236 10.74 19.19 0.30
C VAL A 236 10.84 17.72 -0.12
N GLY A 237 11.06 16.82 0.84
CA GLY A 237 11.22 15.38 0.57
C GLY A 237 10.64 14.50 1.67
N LEU A 238 9.67 13.66 1.32
CA LEU A 238 9.11 12.68 2.27
C LEU A 238 10.17 11.65 2.68
N THR A 239 10.54 11.67 3.96
CA THR A 239 11.47 10.68 4.52
C THR A 239 10.89 9.25 4.41
N PRO A 240 11.70 8.24 4.04
CA PRO A 240 11.22 6.86 3.87
C PRO A 240 10.50 6.28 5.10
N PHE A 241 10.97 6.61 6.30
CA PHE A 241 10.37 6.14 7.55
C PHE A 241 8.97 6.71 7.82
N LYS A 242 8.71 7.96 7.38
CA LYS A 242 7.40 8.61 7.53
C LYS A 242 6.46 8.31 6.37
N ALA A 243 7.00 7.90 5.22
CA ALA A 243 6.21 7.53 4.05
C ALA A 243 5.33 6.30 4.33
N GLY A 244 5.83 5.28 5.04
CA GLY A 244 5.09 4.02 5.25
C GLY A 244 3.66 4.19 5.82
N PRO A 245 3.47 4.88 6.96
CA PRO A 245 2.14 5.13 7.49
C PRO A 245 1.23 5.99 6.60
N ILE A 246 1.79 6.96 5.87
CA ILE A 246 1.04 7.82 4.95
C ILE A 246 0.59 7.02 3.72
N VAL A 247 1.50 6.24 3.15
CA VAL A 247 1.24 5.29 2.05
C VAL A 247 0.10 4.34 2.40
N ARG A 248 0.09 3.78 3.62
CA ARG A 248 -1.02 2.94 4.06
C ARG A 248 -2.34 3.70 4.22
N ALA A 249 -2.29 4.96 4.67
CA ALA A 249 -3.50 5.78 4.71
C ALA A 249 -4.06 5.99 3.30
N ILE A 250 -3.23 6.32 2.31
CA ILE A 250 -3.65 6.41 0.90
C ILE A 250 -4.31 5.11 0.44
N GLY A 251 -3.65 3.97 0.67
CA GLY A 251 -4.21 2.66 0.28
C GLY A 251 -5.53 2.31 0.97
N LYS A 252 -5.73 2.74 2.22
CA LYS A 252 -7.01 2.57 2.93
C LYS A 252 -8.12 3.41 2.33
N GLU A 253 -7.84 4.65 1.94
CA GLU A 253 -8.82 5.51 1.26
C GLU A 253 -9.21 4.94 -0.10
N LEU A 254 -8.23 4.44 -0.86
CA LEU A 254 -8.50 3.73 -2.12
C LEU A 254 -9.38 2.50 -1.91
N GLN A 255 -9.15 1.73 -0.84
CA GLN A 255 -10.02 0.61 -0.50
C GLN A 255 -11.45 1.10 -0.24
N GLY A 256 -11.62 2.17 0.54
CA GLY A 256 -12.95 2.73 0.81
C GLY A 256 -13.71 3.13 -0.45
N ALA A 257 -13.03 3.72 -1.45
CA ALA A 257 -13.67 4.03 -2.72
C ALA A 257 -14.00 2.80 -3.56
N VAL A 258 -13.14 1.78 -3.57
CA VAL A 258 -13.44 0.51 -4.25
C VAL A 258 -14.62 -0.17 -3.58
N ASP A 259 -14.62 -0.27 -2.25
CA ASP A 259 -15.69 -0.89 -1.47
C ASP A 259 -17.02 -0.15 -1.68
N HIS A 260 -16.99 1.18 -1.83
CA HIS A 260 -18.19 1.96 -2.17
C HIS A 260 -18.71 1.68 -3.58
N ALA A 261 -17.80 1.57 -4.56
CA ALA A 261 -18.20 1.47 -5.96
C ALA A 261 -18.49 0.03 -6.43
N MET A 262 -17.83 -0.97 -5.83
CA MET A 262 -17.88 -2.38 -6.22
C MET A 262 -18.45 -3.29 -5.11
N GLY A 263 -18.65 -2.77 -3.90
CA GLY A 263 -18.89 -3.61 -2.72
C GLY A 263 -17.61 -4.32 -2.24
N THR A 264 -17.76 -5.26 -1.31
CA THR A 264 -16.63 -6.00 -0.70
C THR A 264 -16.49 -7.43 -1.22
N THR A 265 -17.46 -7.92 -2.01
CA THR A 265 -17.56 -9.31 -2.45
C THR A 265 -16.94 -9.57 -3.83
N TRP A 266 -16.63 -8.52 -4.60
CA TRP A 266 -16.08 -8.64 -5.97
C TRP A 266 -14.80 -9.50 -6.04
N ILE A 267 -14.02 -9.55 -4.96
CA ILE A 267 -12.80 -10.36 -4.88
C ILE A 267 -13.05 -11.87 -4.94
N ASN A 268 -14.30 -12.30 -4.66
CA ASN A 268 -14.70 -13.71 -4.72
C ASN A 268 -15.34 -14.08 -6.07
N ASP A 269 -15.38 -13.16 -7.04
CA ASP A 269 -15.94 -13.45 -8.36
C ASP A 269 -15.04 -14.44 -9.11
N ALA A 270 -15.57 -15.64 -9.37
CA ALA A 270 -14.82 -16.72 -10.00
C ALA A 270 -14.36 -16.39 -11.43
N ARG A 271 -15.13 -15.58 -12.17
CA ARG A 271 -14.79 -15.18 -13.55
C ARG A 271 -13.62 -14.19 -13.53
N LEU A 272 -13.67 -13.23 -12.61
CA LEU A 272 -12.58 -12.29 -12.38
C LEU A 272 -11.29 -13.00 -12.01
N LEU A 273 -11.36 -13.91 -11.03
CA LEU A 273 -10.20 -14.68 -10.57
C LEU A 273 -9.64 -15.55 -11.70
N LYS A 274 -10.48 -16.16 -12.52
CA LYS A 274 -10.02 -16.92 -13.69
C LYS A 274 -9.27 -16.03 -14.68
N ARG A 275 -9.85 -14.91 -15.11
CA ARG A 275 -9.18 -13.97 -16.04
C ARG A 275 -7.85 -13.45 -15.49
N ALA A 276 -7.80 -13.14 -14.19
CA ALA A 276 -6.57 -12.71 -13.55
C ALA A 276 -5.51 -13.81 -13.49
N ALA A 277 -5.91 -15.07 -13.25
CA ALA A 277 -5.00 -16.21 -13.31
C ALA A 277 -4.45 -16.40 -14.74
N ASP A 278 -5.30 -16.26 -15.75
CA ASP A 278 -4.95 -16.37 -17.17
C ASP A 278 -3.95 -15.29 -17.58
N ALA A 279 -4.21 -14.04 -17.17
CA ALA A 279 -3.33 -12.90 -17.40
C ALA A 279 -1.95 -13.05 -16.73
N LEU A 280 -1.85 -13.87 -15.69
CA LEU A 280 -0.61 -14.18 -14.98
C LEU A 280 0.06 -15.48 -15.47
N GLY A 281 -0.51 -16.13 -16.50
CA GLY A 281 -0.02 -17.41 -17.01
C GLY A 281 -0.02 -18.52 -15.96
N GLN A 282 -0.89 -18.43 -14.94
CA GLN A 282 -0.98 -19.45 -13.92
C GLN A 282 -1.72 -20.66 -14.46
N PRO A 283 -1.24 -21.90 -14.21
CA PRO A 283 -2.00 -23.09 -14.59
C PRO A 283 -3.34 -23.06 -13.85
N HIS A 284 -4.44 -23.23 -14.57
CA HIS A 284 -5.75 -23.38 -13.96
C HIS A 284 -5.69 -24.54 -12.97
N HIS A 285 -5.82 -24.26 -11.68
CA HIS A 285 -6.14 -25.31 -10.73
C HIS A 285 -7.55 -25.79 -11.08
N LYS A 286 -7.62 -27.04 -11.56
CA LYS A 286 -8.86 -27.79 -11.76
C LYS A 286 -9.69 -27.83 -10.48
#